data_AF-A0A7W2M7T3-F1
#
_entry.id   AF-A0A7W2M7T3-F1
#
_cell.length_a   1.000
_cell.length_b   1.000
_cell.length_c   1.000
_cell.angle_alpha   90.00
_cell.angle_beta   90.00
_cell.angle_gamma   90.00
#
_symmetry.space_group_name_H-M   'P 1'
#
loop_
_entity.id
_entity.type
_entity.pdbx_description
1 polymer ?
#
loop_
_entity_poly.entity_id
_entity_poly.type
_entity_poly.pdbx_seq_one_letter_code
_entity_poly.pdbx_strand_id
1 'polypeptide(L)'
;MIKGLYRYTDTISFNYLNDFFNSIQKNIISAAKNNNQEAFEKLLNFYLLNFLTKTFGKSENLYSKGASTLVNIYDGLNTKFKPRFVERVFESLTAKISFSNDLEDFPEKYIELSYLCLINITKKILQEDNYDLFNKAFTDIDKSLTGLDSIKNREGYLFKFITTLLCWIYFLRSQNSISYEKFNFQFLENTFQDLTVDLDRNFLNDFFDLFEEIEKGLWTAENWEIKEPPPNEAYFALSSRTWLTFSLVIILFKYDNLIRSNDDLKKIKLRDRFRYFNDDIRKNLDEISEEKNEFIDLIFSPNLKPEEIKRKFDYKKEQILEVFTFLRKEVEIEHYKKIKDLPLSLDKIEDFRYKVGKNWEDGTVIIAILKLFNKVKYLPNIKERDGYGFFQTLLKGKFAFIDGEHYQEIYGLSDFGSRLARDIDNQFFKNILEYRFPTKSENINVSIDKFLDGLKNTNRVVIFANWKNEQKLNSTIYTEEKVLLNSYKSYRGVPILNSFNSYKDYIFIIDFSNIKIKLYTNESSLWYKDQLLVDITEYSKENLTDENIQKWRESDKFDYNAEEVDILESNNINIKVLLKFDFIINDNLKALILDCS
;
A
#
# COMPACT_ATOMS: atom_id res chain seq x y z
N MET A 1 -16.26 -64.80 -1.03
CA MET A 1 -17.59 -64.17 -0.84
C MET A 1 -17.43 -62.91 -0.01
N ILE A 2 -16.92 -61.82 -0.60
CA ILE A 2 -16.93 -60.46 0.00
C ILE A 2 -17.22 -59.49 -1.17
N LYS A 3 -18.44 -59.61 -1.72
CA LYS A 3 -19.11 -58.57 -2.51
C LYS A 3 -20.16 -57.99 -1.55
N GLY A 4 -19.81 -56.95 -0.80
CA GLY A 4 -20.72 -56.46 0.24
C GLY A 4 -20.36 -55.15 0.92
N LEU A 5 -19.46 -54.34 0.36
CA LEU A 5 -19.11 -53.02 0.91
C LEU A 5 -18.89 -51.95 -0.19
N TYR A 6 -19.54 -52.13 -1.33
CA TYR A 6 -19.39 -51.26 -2.52
C TYR A 6 -20.62 -50.40 -2.86
N ARG A 7 -21.57 -50.20 -1.93
CA ARG A 7 -22.82 -49.44 -2.21
C ARG A 7 -23.38 -48.61 -1.03
N TYR A 8 -22.54 -48.03 -0.18
CA TYR A 8 -23.01 -47.18 0.92
C TYR A 8 -22.14 -45.94 1.20
N THR A 9 -21.65 -45.27 0.15
CA THR A 9 -21.05 -43.93 0.31
C THR A 9 -22.05 -42.78 0.17
N ASP A 10 -23.31 -43.05 -0.18
CA ASP A 10 -24.30 -41.99 -0.44
C ASP A 10 -25.37 -41.81 0.66
N THR A 11 -25.30 -42.51 1.81
CA THR A 11 -26.30 -42.34 2.88
C THR A 11 -25.76 -42.43 4.31
N ILE A 12 -24.53 -41.97 4.56
CA ILE A 12 -24.10 -41.67 5.93
C ILE A 12 -24.36 -40.17 6.15
N SER A 13 -25.28 -39.83 7.06
CA SER A 13 -25.59 -38.42 7.33
C SER A 13 -24.32 -37.67 7.77
N PHE A 14 -24.17 -36.44 7.28
CA PHE A 14 -23.05 -35.56 7.65
C PHE A 14 -22.90 -35.40 9.17
N ASN A 15 -24.02 -35.44 9.90
CA ASN A 15 -24.05 -35.39 11.37
C ASN A 15 -23.37 -36.62 12.00
N TYR A 16 -23.66 -37.83 11.50
CA TYR A 16 -23.03 -39.06 12.00
C TYR A 16 -21.51 -39.07 11.79
N LEU A 17 -21.04 -38.56 10.65
CA LEU A 17 -19.60 -38.46 10.37
C LEU A 17 -18.92 -37.45 11.32
N ASN A 18 -19.55 -36.30 11.56
CA ASN A 18 -19.05 -35.33 12.53
C ASN A 18 -19.01 -35.91 13.95
N ASP A 19 -20.05 -36.63 14.37
CA ASP A 19 -20.09 -37.30 15.67
C ASP A 19 -18.99 -38.35 15.80
N PHE A 20 -18.71 -39.08 14.73
CA PHE A 20 -17.61 -40.04 14.69
C PHE A 20 -16.24 -39.37 14.87
N PHE A 21 -15.94 -38.30 14.11
CA PHE A 21 -14.68 -37.55 14.26
C PHE A 21 -14.54 -36.96 15.65
N ASN A 22 -15.60 -36.33 16.15
CA ASN A 22 -15.64 -35.75 17.49
C ASN A 22 -15.44 -36.82 18.57
N SER A 23 -16.04 -38.01 18.41
CA SER A 23 -15.90 -39.13 19.33
C SER A 23 -14.47 -39.66 19.35
N ILE A 24 -13.86 -39.91 18.19
CA ILE A 24 -12.47 -40.36 18.11
C ILE A 24 -11.52 -39.34 18.72
N GLN A 25 -11.67 -38.06 18.35
CA GLN A 25 -10.86 -36.97 18.90
C GLN A 25 -10.94 -36.96 20.42
N LYS A 26 -12.16 -36.95 20.98
CA LYS A 26 -12.40 -36.96 22.43
C LYS A 26 -11.78 -38.18 23.11
N ASN A 27 -11.91 -39.36 22.52
CA ASN A 27 -11.41 -40.60 23.10
C ASN A 27 -9.88 -40.67 23.09
N ILE A 28 -9.21 -40.22 22.01
CA ILE A 28 -7.74 -40.15 21.96
C ILE A 28 -7.24 -39.15 23.02
N ILE A 29 -7.83 -37.96 23.08
CA ILE A 29 -7.47 -36.93 24.08
C ILE A 29 -7.73 -37.44 25.50
N SER A 30 -8.87 -38.09 25.75
CA SER A 30 -9.21 -38.64 27.07
C SER A 30 -8.25 -39.75 27.48
N ALA A 31 -7.84 -40.63 26.57
CA ALA A 31 -6.85 -41.67 26.85
C ALA A 31 -5.50 -41.04 27.26
N ALA A 32 -5.06 -40.01 26.55
CA ALA A 32 -3.84 -39.26 26.88
C ALA A 32 -3.95 -38.56 28.25
N LYS A 33 -5.08 -37.89 28.53
CA LYS A 33 -5.33 -37.23 29.83
C LYS A 33 -5.33 -38.22 31.00
N ASN A 34 -5.86 -39.41 30.79
CA ASN A 34 -5.90 -40.49 31.79
C ASN A 34 -4.59 -41.31 31.84
N ASN A 35 -3.53 -40.90 31.12
CA ASN A 35 -2.26 -41.60 31.03
C ASN A 35 -2.36 -43.07 30.56
N ASN A 36 -3.40 -43.43 29.81
CA ASN A 36 -3.60 -44.78 29.28
C ASN A 36 -2.92 -44.91 27.91
N GLN A 37 -1.65 -45.33 27.90
CA GLN A 37 -0.84 -45.42 26.69
C GLN A 37 -1.35 -46.45 25.69
N GLU A 38 -1.80 -47.62 26.16
CA GLU A 38 -2.30 -48.67 25.27
C GLU A 38 -3.57 -48.22 24.52
N ALA A 39 -4.53 -47.61 25.24
CA ALA A 39 -5.73 -47.09 24.64
C ALA A 39 -5.43 -45.96 23.65
N PHE A 40 -4.51 -45.05 24.02
CA PHE A 40 -4.07 -43.97 23.14
C PHE A 40 -3.48 -44.51 21.83
N GLU A 41 -2.54 -45.45 21.89
CA GLU A 41 -1.89 -46.01 20.71
C GLU A 41 -2.88 -46.80 19.83
N LYS A 42 -3.76 -47.60 20.43
CA LYS A 42 -4.78 -48.36 19.69
C LYS A 42 -5.74 -47.43 18.95
N LEU A 43 -6.23 -46.38 19.61
CA LEU A 43 -7.14 -45.42 19.00
C LEU A 43 -6.46 -44.59 17.90
N LEU A 44 -5.23 -44.14 18.13
CA LEU A 44 -4.46 -43.41 17.14
C LEU A 44 -4.16 -44.29 15.90
N ASN A 45 -3.70 -45.53 16.11
CA ASN A 45 -3.44 -46.47 15.02
C ASN A 45 -4.71 -46.82 14.25
N PHE A 46 -5.83 -47.02 14.95
CA PHE A 46 -7.12 -47.22 14.30
C PHE A 46 -7.45 -46.03 13.40
N TYR A 47 -7.29 -44.81 13.90
CA TYR A 47 -7.59 -43.61 13.14
C TYR A 47 -6.69 -43.44 11.90
N LEU A 48 -5.38 -43.59 12.06
CA LEU A 48 -4.41 -43.43 10.98
C LEU A 48 -4.55 -44.52 9.90
N LEU A 49 -4.59 -45.79 10.31
CA LEU A 49 -4.53 -46.93 9.40
C LEU A 49 -5.90 -47.33 8.83
N ASN A 50 -6.95 -47.28 9.64
CA ASN A 50 -8.28 -47.73 9.19
C ASN A 50 -9.13 -46.62 8.61
N PHE A 51 -8.94 -45.37 9.06
CA PHE A 51 -9.76 -44.27 8.58
C PHE A 51 -9.02 -43.43 7.54
N LEU A 52 -7.97 -42.70 7.96
CA LEU A 52 -7.24 -41.77 7.09
C LEU A 52 -6.74 -42.44 5.80
N THR A 53 -6.08 -43.59 5.91
CA THR A 53 -5.62 -44.37 4.74
C THR A 53 -6.76 -44.84 3.85
N LYS A 54 -7.93 -45.22 4.40
CA LYS A 54 -9.05 -45.67 3.57
C LYS A 54 -9.76 -44.52 2.86
N THR A 55 -9.68 -43.30 3.39
CA THR A 55 -10.28 -42.10 2.78
C THR A 55 -9.39 -41.42 1.74
N PHE A 56 -8.08 -41.64 1.80
CA PHE A 56 -7.09 -41.08 0.87
C PHE A 56 -7.36 -41.57 -0.57
N GLY A 57 -7.53 -40.62 -1.50
CA GLY A 57 -7.87 -40.92 -2.90
C GLY A 57 -9.32 -41.40 -3.13
N LYS A 58 -10.19 -41.41 -2.09
CA LYS A 58 -11.58 -41.90 -2.21
C LYS A 58 -12.64 -40.87 -1.89
N SER A 59 -12.43 -40.04 -0.86
CA SER A 59 -13.38 -39.01 -0.47
C SER A 59 -12.65 -37.81 0.09
N GLU A 60 -12.65 -36.71 -0.68
CA GLU A 60 -11.95 -35.47 -0.31
C GLU A 60 -12.51 -34.89 0.99
N ASN A 61 -13.84 -34.78 1.11
CA ASN A 61 -14.49 -34.25 2.31
C ASN A 61 -14.13 -35.04 3.57
N LEU A 62 -14.13 -36.38 3.49
CA LEU A 62 -13.77 -37.24 4.63
C LEU A 62 -12.27 -37.14 4.95
N TYR A 63 -11.41 -37.07 3.93
CA TYR A 63 -9.98 -36.93 4.14
C TYR A 63 -9.63 -35.56 4.75
N SER A 64 -10.22 -34.49 4.22
CA SER A 64 -10.07 -33.12 4.73
C SER A 64 -10.48 -33.02 6.20
N LYS A 65 -11.70 -33.49 6.54
CA LYS A 65 -12.15 -33.53 7.94
C LYS A 65 -11.24 -34.40 8.81
N GLY A 66 -10.74 -35.49 8.24
CA GLY A 66 -9.82 -36.38 8.90
C GLY A 66 -8.47 -35.73 9.24
N ALA A 67 -7.90 -35.00 8.28
CA ALA A 67 -6.68 -34.22 8.43
C ALA A 67 -6.86 -33.11 9.48
N SER A 68 -7.93 -32.31 9.41
CA SER A 68 -8.20 -31.26 10.40
C SER A 68 -8.37 -31.81 11.83
N THR A 69 -8.95 -33.00 11.96
CA THR A 69 -9.12 -33.65 13.27
C THR A 69 -7.77 -33.99 13.91
N LEU A 70 -6.71 -34.30 13.15
CA LEU A 70 -5.36 -34.52 13.69
C LEU A 70 -4.80 -33.27 14.34
N VAL A 71 -4.97 -32.11 13.71
CA VAL A 71 -4.54 -30.81 14.27
C VAL A 71 -5.24 -30.57 15.62
N ASN A 72 -6.56 -30.81 15.69
CA ASN A 72 -7.33 -30.65 16.92
C ASN A 72 -6.97 -31.68 18.00
N ILE A 73 -6.56 -32.91 17.62
CA ILE A 73 -6.06 -33.89 18.57
C ILE A 73 -4.79 -33.36 19.21
N TYR A 74 -3.82 -32.88 18.41
CA TYR A 74 -2.54 -32.36 18.91
C TYR A 74 -2.73 -31.30 20.01
N ASP A 75 -3.59 -30.31 19.76
CA ASP A 75 -3.90 -29.23 20.72
C ASP A 75 -4.43 -29.77 22.06
N GLY A 76 -5.12 -30.91 22.06
CA GLY A 76 -5.68 -31.52 23.25
C GLY A 76 -4.73 -32.45 24.02
N LEU A 77 -3.54 -32.75 23.49
CA LEU A 77 -2.61 -33.70 24.12
C LEU A 77 -1.72 -33.03 25.17
N ASN A 78 -1.45 -33.76 26.25
CA ASN A 78 -0.40 -33.37 27.20
C ASN A 78 1.00 -33.67 26.62
N THR A 79 2.03 -33.06 27.20
CA THR A 79 3.43 -33.14 26.73
C THR A 79 3.96 -34.56 26.62
N LYS A 80 3.47 -35.50 27.44
CA LYS A 80 3.91 -36.90 27.41
C LYS A 80 3.50 -37.64 26.13
N PHE A 81 2.33 -37.35 25.57
CA PHE A 81 1.80 -38.08 24.40
C PHE A 81 2.11 -37.41 23.05
N LYS A 82 2.45 -36.10 23.04
CA LYS A 82 2.83 -35.38 21.82
C LYS A 82 3.97 -36.06 21.03
N PRO A 83 5.07 -36.55 21.64
CA PRO A 83 6.16 -37.18 20.88
C PRO A 83 5.75 -38.42 20.11
N ARG A 84 4.82 -39.22 20.67
CA ARG A 84 4.31 -40.42 20.02
C ARG A 84 3.27 -40.09 18.96
N PHE A 85 2.45 -39.08 19.21
CA PHE A 85 1.48 -38.57 18.24
C PHE A 85 2.19 -38.04 16.98
N VAL A 86 3.15 -37.13 17.16
CA VAL A 86 3.88 -36.47 16.06
C VAL A 86 4.57 -37.50 15.18
N GLU A 87 5.33 -38.43 15.77
CA GLU A 87 5.99 -39.53 15.05
C GLU A 87 5.00 -40.28 14.13
N ARG A 88 3.90 -40.79 14.70
CA ARG A 88 2.95 -41.62 13.96
C ARG A 88 2.19 -40.84 12.90
N VAL A 89 1.83 -39.60 13.18
CA VAL A 89 1.09 -38.75 12.24
C VAL A 89 1.98 -38.34 11.08
N PHE A 90 3.21 -37.92 11.35
CA PHE A 90 4.16 -37.49 10.33
C PHE A 90 4.52 -38.67 9.43
N GLU A 91 4.91 -39.82 10.01
CA GLU A 91 5.14 -41.08 9.27
C GLU A 91 3.93 -41.44 8.37
N SER A 92 2.70 -41.31 8.89
CA SER A 92 1.50 -41.68 8.14
C SER A 92 1.18 -40.73 6.99
N LEU A 93 1.43 -39.42 7.16
CA LEU A 93 1.15 -38.40 6.15
C LEU A 93 2.25 -38.34 5.09
N THR A 94 3.53 -38.42 5.50
CA THR A 94 4.65 -38.49 4.56
C THR A 94 4.57 -39.75 3.72
N ALA A 95 4.26 -40.92 4.30
CA ALA A 95 4.06 -42.14 3.54
C ALA A 95 2.92 -42.02 2.51
N LYS A 96 1.86 -41.26 2.79
CA LYS A 96 0.77 -41.00 1.83
C LYS A 96 1.22 -40.09 0.69
N ILE A 97 1.99 -39.04 1.01
CA ILE A 97 2.60 -38.16 0.02
C ILE A 97 3.52 -39.00 -0.87
N SER A 98 4.44 -39.77 -0.29
CA SER A 98 5.37 -40.63 -1.02
C SER A 98 4.63 -41.68 -1.86
N PHE A 99 3.66 -42.40 -1.29
CA PHE A 99 2.86 -43.40 -2.03
C PHE A 99 2.08 -42.78 -3.19
N SER A 100 1.59 -41.55 -3.05
CA SER A 100 0.89 -40.91 -4.15
C SER A 100 1.79 -40.83 -5.39
N ASN A 101 3.12 -40.69 -5.24
CA ASN A 101 4.09 -40.55 -6.33
C ASN A 101 4.22 -41.78 -7.22
N ASP A 102 3.86 -42.95 -6.72
CA ASP A 102 3.82 -44.17 -7.51
C ASP A 102 2.53 -44.27 -8.36
N LEU A 103 1.60 -43.31 -8.24
CA LEU A 103 0.31 -43.29 -8.93
C LEU A 103 0.24 -42.15 -9.96
N GLU A 104 0.19 -42.53 -11.24
CA GLU A 104 -0.18 -41.63 -12.35
C GLU A 104 -1.58 -41.05 -12.10
N ASP A 105 -1.76 -39.75 -12.35
CA ASP A 105 -3.02 -39.00 -12.23
C ASP A 105 -3.69 -38.98 -10.83
N PHE A 106 -2.93 -39.18 -9.75
CA PHE A 106 -3.48 -39.04 -8.39
C PHE A 106 -3.96 -37.60 -8.10
N PRO A 107 -5.17 -37.38 -7.54
CA PRO A 107 -5.68 -36.03 -7.34
C PRO A 107 -4.84 -35.21 -6.35
N GLU A 108 -4.32 -34.08 -6.80
CA GLU A 108 -3.41 -33.21 -6.04
C GLU A 108 -3.99 -32.71 -4.71
N LYS A 109 -5.32 -32.58 -4.64
CA LYS A 109 -6.00 -32.06 -3.46
C LYS A 109 -5.74 -32.87 -2.19
N TYR A 110 -5.55 -34.19 -2.31
CA TYR A 110 -5.20 -35.03 -1.17
C TYR A 110 -3.76 -34.82 -0.69
N ILE A 111 -2.85 -34.47 -1.61
CA ILE A 111 -1.45 -34.12 -1.30
C ILE A 111 -1.44 -32.78 -0.57
N GLU A 112 -2.13 -31.78 -1.10
CA GLU A 112 -2.30 -30.46 -0.48
C GLU A 112 -2.87 -30.56 0.95
N LEU A 113 -3.92 -31.38 1.17
CA LEU A 113 -4.51 -31.62 2.48
C LEU A 113 -3.55 -32.34 3.46
N SER A 114 -2.64 -33.16 2.94
CA SER A 114 -1.61 -33.82 3.76
C SER A 114 -0.57 -32.81 4.23
N TYR A 115 -0.08 -31.95 3.33
CA TYR A 115 0.81 -30.84 3.69
C TYR A 115 0.13 -29.82 4.61
N LEU A 116 -1.15 -29.50 4.40
CA LEU A 116 -1.94 -28.66 5.29
C LEU A 116 -1.92 -29.17 6.74
N CYS A 117 -2.05 -30.49 6.92
CA CYS A 117 -2.01 -31.08 8.25
C CYS A 117 -0.61 -31.01 8.86
N LEU A 118 0.42 -31.38 8.08
CA LEU A 118 1.82 -31.31 8.52
C LEU A 118 2.19 -29.89 8.94
N ILE A 119 1.87 -28.91 8.11
CA ILE A 119 2.29 -27.52 8.33
C ILE A 119 1.62 -26.90 9.56
N ASN A 120 0.35 -27.21 9.80
CA ASN A 120 -0.36 -26.71 10.98
C ASN A 120 0.14 -27.35 12.27
N ILE A 121 0.47 -28.65 12.27
CA ILE A 121 1.09 -29.29 13.44
C ILE A 121 2.50 -28.74 13.67
N THR A 122 3.31 -28.56 12.62
CA THR A 122 4.64 -27.94 12.73
C THR A 122 4.57 -26.52 13.27
N LYS A 123 3.63 -25.70 12.80
CA LYS A 123 3.39 -24.35 13.32
C LYS A 123 3.14 -24.38 14.83
N LYS A 124 2.31 -25.30 15.31
CA LYS A 124 2.03 -25.46 16.74
C LYS A 124 3.27 -25.89 17.53
N ILE A 125 4.07 -26.82 17.01
CA ILE A 125 5.36 -27.21 17.61
C ILE A 125 6.30 -26.00 17.75
N LEU A 126 6.36 -25.13 16.72
CA LEU A 126 7.16 -23.90 16.74
C LEU A 126 6.62 -22.87 17.75
N GLN A 127 5.29 -22.69 17.83
CA GLN A 127 4.65 -21.80 18.81
C GLN A 127 4.90 -22.24 20.27
N GLU A 128 5.13 -23.54 20.49
CA GLU A 128 5.48 -24.10 21.80
C GLU A 128 6.98 -24.06 22.11
N ASP A 129 7.82 -23.53 21.20
CA ASP A 129 9.30 -23.59 21.25
C ASP A 129 9.84 -25.01 21.54
N ASN A 130 9.17 -26.04 21.01
CA ASN A 130 9.47 -27.44 21.31
C ASN A 130 10.42 -28.07 20.28
N TYR A 131 11.72 -27.78 20.45
CA TYR A 131 12.77 -28.24 19.54
C TYR A 131 12.91 -29.78 19.49
N ASP A 132 12.68 -30.51 20.59
CA ASP A 132 12.76 -31.98 20.61
C ASP A 132 11.71 -32.61 19.67
N LEU A 133 10.47 -32.11 19.74
CA LEU A 133 9.40 -32.56 18.84
C LEU A 133 9.68 -32.18 17.40
N PHE A 134 10.16 -30.96 17.16
CA PHE A 134 10.51 -30.51 15.82
C PHE A 134 11.59 -31.39 15.19
N ASN A 135 12.70 -31.59 15.90
CA ASN A 135 13.84 -32.37 15.41
C ASN A 135 13.43 -33.81 15.10
N LYS A 136 12.57 -34.40 15.94
CA LYS A 136 12.00 -35.73 15.68
C LYS A 136 11.13 -35.75 14.42
N ALA A 137 10.19 -34.81 14.32
CA ALA A 137 9.27 -34.69 13.20
C ALA A 137 10.00 -34.55 11.85
N PHE A 138 11.03 -33.71 11.81
CA PHE A 138 11.79 -33.44 10.60
C PHE A 138 12.78 -34.55 10.24
N THR A 139 13.26 -35.33 11.22
CA THR A 139 14.03 -36.56 10.93
C THR A 139 13.17 -37.59 10.18
N ASP A 140 11.88 -37.70 10.52
CA ASP A 140 10.95 -38.63 9.87
C ASP A 140 10.53 -38.13 8.47
N ILE A 141 10.34 -36.81 8.32
CA ILE A 141 10.09 -36.16 7.01
C ILE A 141 11.28 -36.39 6.08
N ASP A 142 12.49 -36.08 6.56
CA ASP A 142 13.73 -36.19 5.78
C ASP A 142 13.86 -37.59 5.18
N LYS A 143 13.76 -38.64 6.01
CA LYS A 143 13.81 -40.05 5.57
C LYS A 143 12.74 -40.46 4.56
N SER A 144 11.57 -39.81 4.61
CA SER A 144 10.40 -40.21 3.81
C SER A 144 10.29 -39.46 2.48
N LEU A 145 10.83 -38.24 2.43
CA LEU A 145 10.67 -37.33 1.28
C LEU A 145 11.97 -37.10 0.50
N THR A 146 13.15 -37.47 1.02
CA THR A 146 14.39 -37.52 0.22
C THR A 146 14.24 -38.60 -0.87
N GLY A 147 14.01 -38.17 -2.12
CA GLY A 147 13.74 -39.06 -3.26
C GLY A 147 12.53 -38.67 -4.12
N LEU A 148 11.82 -37.59 -3.77
CA LEU A 148 10.69 -37.08 -4.55
C LEU A 148 11.07 -36.25 -5.80
N ASP A 149 12.37 -36.01 -6.01
CA ASP A 149 12.96 -35.08 -7.00
C ASP A 149 12.85 -35.54 -8.47
N SER A 150 11.88 -36.38 -8.84
CA SER A 150 11.78 -36.94 -10.20
C SER A 150 10.42 -36.78 -10.89
N ILE A 151 9.43 -36.15 -10.26
CA ILE A 151 8.08 -35.98 -10.84
C ILE A 151 7.63 -34.52 -10.81
N LYS A 152 7.71 -33.87 -11.98
CA LYS A 152 7.55 -32.42 -12.25
C LYS A 152 6.36 -31.70 -11.59
N ASN A 153 5.24 -32.37 -11.32
CA ASN A 153 4.05 -31.69 -10.77
C ASN A 153 4.02 -31.62 -9.23
N ARG A 154 4.89 -32.36 -8.52
CA ARG A 154 4.79 -32.55 -7.07
C ARG A 154 5.96 -32.00 -6.27
N GLU A 155 7.08 -31.75 -6.95
CA GLU A 155 8.17 -30.88 -6.49
C GLU A 155 7.64 -29.50 -6.04
N GLY A 156 6.58 -28.99 -6.69
CA GLY A 156 5.94 -27.72 -6.35
C GLY A 156 5.38 -27.67 -4.92
N TYR A 157 4.69 -28.70 -4.45
CA TYR A 157 4.13 -28.70 -3.08
C TYR A 157 5.20 -28.86 -2.01
N LEU A 158 6.23 -29.68 -2.27
CA LEU A 158 7.36 -29.82 -1.36
C LEU A 158 8.11 -28.49 -1.22
N PHE A 159 8.41 -27.82 -2.34
CA PHE A 159 8.98 -26.47 -2.33
C PHE A 159 8.11 -25.50 -1.52
N LYS A 160 6.80 -25.41 -1.82
CA LYS A 160 5.87 -24.55 -1.08
C LYS A 160 5.89 -24.82 0.42
N PHE A 161 5.88 -26.08 0.83
CA PHE A 161 5.89 -26.50 2.23
C PHE A 161 7.17 -26.06 2.94
N ILE A 162 8.32 -26.35 2.33
CA ILE A 162 9.64 -26.03 2.87
C ILE A 162 9.84 -24.52 2.93
N THR A 163 9.55 -23.80 1.85
CA THR A 163 9.69 -22.34 1.79
C THR A 163 8.75 -21.64 2.78
N THR A 164 7.49 -22.06 2.90
CA THR A 164 6.54 -21.46 3.85
C THR A 164 7.05 -21.60 5.30
N LEU A 165 7.50 -22.81 5.67
CA LEU A 165 8.03 -23.05 7.01
C LEU A 165 9.32 -22.29 7.28
N LEU A 166 10.27 -22.33 6.35
CA LEU A 166 11.54 -21.63 6.53
C LEU A 166 11.32 -20.11 6.65
N CYS A 167 10.42 -19.55 5.82
CA CYS A 167 10.06 -18.15 5.91
C CYS A 167 9.39 -17.79 7.24
N TRP A 168 8.56 -18.67 7.80
CA TRP A 168 7.97 -18.44 9.11
C TRP A 168 9.02 -18.55 10.23
N ILE A 169 9.92 -19.53 10.15
CA ILE A 169 11.00 -19.76 11.12
C ILE A 169 11.95 -18.55 11.20
N TYR A 170 12.40 -18.03 10.06
CA TYR A 170 13.26 -16.84 10.02
C TYR A 170 12.58 -15.62 10.61
N PHE A 171 11.28 -15.46 10.37
CA PHE A 171 10.50 -14.40 10.98
C PHE A 171 10.33 -14.59 12.50
N LEU A 172 10.01 -15.81 12.98
CA LEU A 172 9.93 -16.10 14.41
C LEU A 172 11.27 -15.86 15.12
N ARG A 173 12.39 -16.19 14.49
CA ARG A 173 13.73 -15.89 14.99
C ARG A 173 13.95 -14.39 15.13
N SER A 174 13.62 -13.59 14.10
CA SER A 174 13.81 -12.13 14.17
C SER A 174 12.96 -11.46 15.25
N GLN A 175 11.84 -12.10 15.62
CA GLN A 175 10.98 -11.68 16.72
C GLN A 175 11.35 -12.33 18.07
N ASN A 176 12.49 -13.03 18.16
CA ASN A 176 12.94 -13.75 19.35
C ASN A 176 11.87 -14.68 19.95
N SER A 177 11.01 -15.24 19.09
CA SER A 177 9.88 -16.09 19.50
C SER A 177 10.22 -17.57 19.56
N ILE A 178 11.39 -17.97 19.03
CA ILE A 178 11.92 -19.33 19.10
C ILE A 178 13.42 -19.34 19.43
N SER A 179 13.88 -20.40 20.07
CA SER A 179 15.31 -20.66 20.36
C SER A 179 16.01 -21.29 19.15
N TYR A 180 16.19 -20.54 18.06
CA TYR A 180 16.61 -21.04 16.73
C TYR A 180 17.74 -22.09 16.77
N GLU A 181 18.78 -21.86 17.58
CA GLU A 181 20.00 -22.69 17.65
C GLU A 181 19.74 -24.12 18.15
N LYS A 182 18.59 -24.38 18.79
CA LYS A 182 18.22 -25.71 19.30
C LYS A 182 17.50 -26.58 18.25
N PHE A 183 17.01 -25.96 17.18
CA PHE A 183 16.26 -26.63 16.14
C PHE A 183 17.20 -27.10 15.03
N ASN A 184 16.96 -28.30 14.51
CA ASN A 184 17.66 -28.85 13.36
C ASN A 184 16.88 -28.53 12.09
N PHE A 185 17.28 -27.46 11.41
CA PHE A 185 16.67 -27.04 10.15
C PHE A 185 17.35 -27.63 8.91
N GLN A 186 18.33 -28.53 9.07
CA GLN A 186 19.18 -29.01 7.97
C GLN A 186 18.37 -29.51 6.76
N PHE A 187 17.30 -30.28 6.99
CA PHE A 187 16.42 -30.75 5.91
C PHE A 187 15.80 -29.60 5.10
N LEU A 188 15.25 -28.59 5.79
CA LEU A 188 14.66 -27.42 5.15
C LEU A 188 15.72 -26.62 4.38
N GLU A 189 16.91 -26.45 4.98
CA GLU A 189 17.98 -25.65 4.41
C GLU A 189 18.69 -26.33 3.23
N ASN A 190 18.83 -27.66 3.26
CA ASN A 190 19.43 -28.45 2.17
C ASN A 190 18.67 -28.27 0.86
N THR A 191 17.33 -28.22 0.92
CA THR A 191 16.51 -28.01 -0.28
C THR A 191 16.90 -26.73 -1.01
N PHE A 192 17.21 -25.65 -0.27
CA PHE A 192 17.66 -24.41 -0.89
C PHE A 192 19.10 -24.47 -1.37
N GLN A 193 19.97 -25.25 -0.72
CA GLN A 193 21.32 -25.52 -1.22
C GLN A 193 21.27 -26.25 -2.57
N ASP A 194 20.39 -27.24 -2.72
CA ASP A 194 20.22 -27.98 -3.97
C ASP A 194 19.69 -27.07 -5.10
N LEU A 195 18.78 -26.15 -4.77
CA LEU A 195 18.30 -25.12 -5.72
C LEU A 195 19.42 -24.21 -6.23
N THR A 196 20.48 -23.97 -5.45
CA THR A 196 21.61 -23.15 -5.93
C THR A 196 22.37 -23.78 -7.09
N VAL A 197 22.22 -25.11 -7.26
CA VAL A 197 22.89 -25.91 -8.29
C VAL A 197 22.01 -26.06 -9.54
N ASP A 198 20.68 -25.97 -9.41
CA ASP A 198 19.73 -26.01 -10.53
C ASP A 198 19.68 -24.67 -11.28
N LEU A 199 20.48 -24.58 -12.35
CA LEU A 199 20.69 -23.35 -13.12
C LEU A 199 19.48 -22.90 -13.93
N ASP A 200 18.55 -23.81 -14.23
CA ASP A 200 17.44 -23.57 -15.14
C ASP A 200 16.18 -23.10 -14.40
N ARG A 201 16.14 -23.24 -13.07
CA ARG A 201 15.00 -22.91 -12.24
C ARG A 201 15.02 -21.45 -11.77
N ASN A 202 13.91 -20.73 -11.98
CA ASN A 202 13.76 -19.35 -11.53
C ASN A 202 13.13 -19.29 -10.13
N PHE A 203 13.98 -19.23 -9.10
CA PHE A 203 13.55 -19.17 -7.70
C PHE A 203 12.55 -18.04 -7.42
N LEU A 204 12.76 -16.85 -7.99
CA LEU A 204 11.87 -15.71 -7.75
C LEU A 204 10.47 -15.96 -8.31
N ASN A 205 10.35 -16.57 -9.49
CA ASN A 205 9.04 -16.93 -10.05
C ASN A 205 8.28 -17.87 -9.10
N ASP A 206 8.93 -18.94 -8.66
CA ASP A 206 8.34 -19.93 -7.75
C ASP A 206 7.97 -19.31 -6.40
N PHE A 207 8.84 -18.46 -5.86
CA PHE A 207 8.58 -17.75 -4.60
C PHE A 207 7.35 -16.84 -4.72
N PHE A 208 7.24 -16.06 -5.80
CA PHE A 208 6.10 -15.17 -5.97
C PHE A 208 4.80 -15.90 -6.33
N ASP A 209 4.86 -17.07 -6.97
CA ASP A 209 3.70 -17.95 -7.11
C ASP A 209 3.23 -18.48 -5.75
N LEU A 210 4.15 -18.96 -4.91
CA LEU A 210 3.83 -19.32 -3.52
C LEU A 210 3.22 -18.14 -2.75
N PHE A 211 3.80 -16.94 -2.87
CA PHE A 211 3.31 -15.76 -2.18
C PHE A 211 1.85 -15.47 -2.54
N GLU A 212 1.52 -15.47 -3.84
CA GLU A 212 0.14 -15.27 -4.29
C GLU A 212 -0.81 -16.38 -3.82
N GLU A 213 -0.35 -17.63 -3.78
CA GLU A 213 -1.16 -18.73 -3.27
C GLU A 213 -1.44 -18.60 -1.77
N ILE A 214 -0.47 -18.15 -0.98
CA ILE A 214 -0.66 -17.85 0.44
C ILE A 214 -1.72 -16.75 0.61
N GLU A 215 -1.62 -15.65 -0.13
CA GLU A 215 -2.63 -14.57 -0.07
C GLU A 215 -4.03 -15.04 -0.53
N LYS A 216 -4.10 -16.09 -1.36
CA LYS A 216 -5.36 -16.75 -1.76
C LYS A 216 -5.86 -17.79 -0.77
N GLY A 217 -5.15 -18.03 0.35
CA GLY A 217 -5.58 -18.93 1.41
C GLY A 217 -4.80 -20.25 1.51
N LEU A 218 -3.67 -20.41 0.81
CA LEU A 218 -2.87 -21.63 0.89
C LEU A 218 -2.49 -21.92 2.34
N TRP A 219 -2.99 -23.05 2.83
CA TRP A 219 -2.81 -23.53 4.20
C TRP A 219 -3.19 -22.58 5.32
N THR A 220 -4.01 -21.57 5.03
CA THR A 220 -4.37 -20.49 5.96
C THR A 220 -3.14 -19.72 6.49
N ALA A 221 -2.02 -19.75 5.75
CA ALA A 221 -0.75 -19.12 6.12
C ALA A 221 -0.84 -17.59 6.19
N GLU A 222 -1.80 -17.00 5.48
CA GLU A 222 -2.15 -15.59 5.55
C GLU A 222 -2.70 -15.16 6.92
N ASN A 223 -3.23 -16.09 7.71
CA ASN A 223 -3.81 -15.84 9.04
C ASN A 223 -2.84 -16.23 10.18
N TRP A 224 -1.56 -16.42 9.88
CA TRP A 224 -0.59 -16.83 10.89
C TRP A 224 -0.16 -15.64 11.75
N GLU A 225 -0.22 -15.84 13.06
CA GLU A 225 0.08 -14.85 14.08
C GLU A 225 1.13 -15.40 15.05
N ILE A 226 1.94 -14.51 15.62
CA ILE A 226 2.90 -14.86 16.69
C ILE A 226 2.16 -15.03 18.02
N LYS A 227 1.18 -14.16 18.28
CA LYS A 227 0.39 -14.15 19.52
C LYS A 227 -1.09 -14.16 19.16
N GLU A 228 -1.90 -14.75 20.05
CA GLU A 228 -3.34 -14.69 19.88
C GLU A 228 -3.84 -13.24 19.91
N PRO A 229 -4.82 -12.90 19.06
CA PRO A 229 -5.45 -11.59 19.09
C PRO A 229 -6.03 -11.26 20.47
N PRO A 230 -5.82 -10.04 20.99
CA PRO A 230 -6.45 -9.63 22.24
C PRO A 230 -7.98 -9.65 22.10
N PRO A 231 -8.71 -10.27 23.04
CA PRO A 231 -10.16 -10.34 22.96
C PRO A 231 -10.78 -8.94 23.14
N ASN A 232 -11.70 -8.56 22.26
CA ASN A 232 -12.44 -7.28 22.28
C ASN A 232 -11.58 -6.02 22.07
N GLU A 233 -10.39 -6.16 21.49
CA GLU A 233 -9.54 -5.02 21.14
C GLU A 233 -9.27 -4.98 19.64
N ALA A 234 -9.18 -3.77 19.08
CA ALA A 234 -8.69 -3.59 17.73
C ALA A 234 -7.17 -3.82 17.73
N TYR A 235 -6.70 -4.67 16.83
CA TYR A 235 -5.29 -4.96 16.66
C TYR A 235 -4.94 -4.99 15.16
N PHE A 236 -3.66 -4.78 14.85
CA PHE A 236 -3.16 -4.95 13.50
C PHE A 236 -2.70 -6.39 13.32
N ALA A 237 -3.42 -7.15 12.49
CA ALA A 237 -3.07 -8.51 12.15
C ALA A 237 -1.73 -8.56 11.39
N LEU A 238 -0.93 -9.58 11.69
CA LEU A 238 0.31 -9.81 10.97
C LEU A 238 0.01 -10.16 9.51
N SER A 239 0.45 -9.32 8.57
CA SER A 239 0.29 -9.61 7.14
C SER A 239 1.30 -10.65 6.68
N SER A 240 0.88 -11.56 5.80
CA SER A 240 1.79 -12.47 5.09
C SER A 240 2.90 -11.75 4.35
N ARG A 241 2.60 -10.56 3.80
CA ARG A 241 3.59 -9.69 3.16
C ARG A 241 4.74 -9.32 4.09
N THR A 242 4.50 -9.14 5.38
CA THR A 242 5.56 -8.77 6.32
C THR A 242 6.58 -9.90 6.48
N TRP A 243 6.13 -11.12 6.82
CA TRP A 243 7.04 -12.22 7.12
C TRP A 243 7.60 -12.90 5.86
N LEU A 244 6.85 -12.94 4.75
CA LEU A 244 7.36 -13.46 3.48
C LEU A 244 8.45 -12.56 2.90
N THR A 245 8.25 -11.24 2.85
CA THR A 245 9.25 -10.32 2.29
C THR A 245 10.50 -10.23 3.17
N PHE A 246 10.35 -10.23 4.49
CA PHE A 246 11.50 -10.29 5.40
C PHE A 246 12.34 -11.54 5.14
N SER A 247 11.69 -12.69 5.11
CA SER A 247 12.38 -13.96 4.97
C SER A 247 12.91 -14.23 3.58
N LEU A 248 12.31 -13.64 2.53
CA LEU A 248 12.89 -13.63 1.19
C LEU A 248 14.28 -13.00 1.22
N VAL A 249 14.43 -11.84 1.88
CA VAL A 249 15.73 -11.17 1.98
C VAL A 249 16.75 -12.05 2.69
N ILE A 250 16.37 -12.71 3.79
CA ILE A 250 17.23 -13.66 4.51
C ILE A 250 17.64 -14.84 3.61
N ILE A 251 16.69 -15.43 2.87
CA ILE A 251 16.95 -16.54 1.95
C ILE A 251 17.97 -16.10 0.88
N LEU A 252 17.76 -14.94 0.24
CA LEU A 252 18.67 -14.43 -0.79
C LEU A 252 20.07 -14.11 -0.22
N PHE A 253 20.14 -13.63 1.03
CA PHE A 253 21.40 -13.44 1.72
C PHE A 253 22.11 -14.74 2.06
N LYS A 254 21.38 -15.76 2.49
CA LYS A 254 21.95 -17.01 2.99
C LYS A 254 22.39 -17.95 1.87
N TYR A 255 21.60 -18.07 0.80
CA TYR A 255 21.85 -19.01 -0.28
C TYR A 255 22.43 -18.29 -1.49
N ASP A 256 23.60 -18.73 -1.94
CA ASP A 256 24.25 -18.19 -3.12
C ASP A 256 23.48 -18.58 -4.39
N ASN A 257 23.64 -17.81 -5.46
CA ASN A 257 23.15 -18.16 -6.81
C ASN A 257 21.63 -18.30 -7.01
N LEU A 258 20.79 -18.04 -6.01
CA LEU A 258 19.32 -17.90 -6.19
C LEU A 258 18.95 -16.68 -7.03
N ILE A 259 19.83 -15.68 -7.01
CA ILE A 259 19.86 -14.53 -7.90
C ILE A 259 21.32 -14.30 -8.29
N ARG A 260 21.61 -14.13 -9.57
CA ARG A 260 22.97 -13.90 -10.10
C ARG A 260 23.01 -12.58 -10.84
N SER A 261 24.16 -11.90 -10.76
CA SER A 261 24.40 -10.65 -11.46
C SER A 261 24.30 -10.74 -13.00
N ASN A 262 24.40 -11.95 -13.56
CA ASN A 262 24.27 -12.18 -15.01
C ASN A 262 22.97 -12.89 -15.38
N ASP A 263 22.01 -13.02 -14.46
CA ASP A 263 20.73 -13.62 -14.79
C ASP A 263 20.00 -12.76 -15.81
N ASP A 264 19.38 -13.42 -16.79
CA ASP A 264 18.43 -12.74 -17.66
C ASP A 264 17.16 -12.42 -16.87
N LEU A 265 17.18 -11.27 -16.21
CA LEU A 265 16.08 -10.80 -15.35
C LEU A 265 14.75 -10.69 -16.12
N LYS A 266 14.77 -10.64 -17.46
CA LYS A 266 13.56 -10.66 -18.30
C LYS A 266 12.79 -11.99 -18.23
N LYS A 267 13.41 -13.07 -17.75
CA LYS A 267 12.72 -14.35 -17.50
C LYS A 267 11.86 -14.33 -16.24
N ILE A 268 12.03 -13.33 -15.37
CA ILE A 268 11.17 -13.17 -14.19
C ILE A 268 9.82 -12.64 -14.66
N LYS A 269 8.76 -13.35 -14.32
CA LYS A 269 7.39 -12.95 -14.64
C LYS A 269 7.07 -11.65 -13.91
N LEU A 270 6.82 -10.59 -14.66
CA LEU A 270 6.42 -9.30 -14.10
C LEU A 270 5.08 -9.42 -13.37
N ARG A 271 5.01 -8.83 -12.17
CA ARG A 271 3.82 -8.80 -11.32
C ARG A 271 3.66 -7.39 -10.77
N ASP A 272 2.43 -6.87 -10.78
CA ASP A 272 2.13 -5.49 -10.34
C ASP A 272 2.67 -5.16 -8.95
N ARG A 273 2.77 -6.16 -8.07
CA ARG A 273 3.31 -6.00 -6.72
C ARG A 273 4.74 -5.47 -6.66
N PHE A 274 5.57 -5.69 -7.69
CA PHE A 274 6.95 -5.18 -7.69
C PHE A 274 7.00 -3.66 -7.56
N ARG A 275 5.91 -2.94 -7.91
CA ARG A 275 5.76 -1.50 -7.67
C ARG A 275 5.97 -1.11 -6.21
N TYR A 276 5.50 -1.93 -5.27
CA TYR A 276 5.58 -1.67 -3.83
C TYR A 276 6.62 -2.54 -3.11
N PHE A 277 7.00 -3.68 -3.71
CA PHE A 277 7.89 -4.65 -3.08
C PHE A 277 9.31 -4.12 -2.89
N ASN A 278 9.81 -3.28 -3.80
CA ASN A 278 11.17 -2.72 -3.69
C ASN A 278 11.35 -1.88 -2.41
N ASP A 279 10.31 -1.15 -1.98
CA ASP A 279 10.39 -0.33 -0.77
C ASP A 279 10.45 -1.21 0.49
N ASP A 280 9.71 -2.33 0.52
CA ASP A 280 9.78 -3.30 1.62
C ASP A 280 11.14 -4.01 1.66
N ILE A 281 11.67 -4.40 0.50
CA ILE A 281 12.99 -5.02 0.39
C ILE A 281 14.07 -4.08 0.92
N ARG A 282 14.05 -2.80 0.51
CA ARG A 282 14.97 -1.78 1.02
C ARG A 282 14.89 -1.64 2.54
N LYS A 283 13.67 -1.53 3.08
CA LYS A 283 13.46 -1.44 4.53
C LYS A 283 14.03 -2.66 5.25
N ASN A 284 13.76 -3.88 4.77
CA ASN A 284 14.27 -5.11 5.38
C ASN A 284 15.81 -5.21 5.27
N LEU A 285 16.39 -4.79 4.15
CA LEU A 285 17.85 -4.71 3.95
C LEU A 285 18.54 -3.66 4.84
N ASP A 286 17.80 -2.67 5.34
CA ASP A 286 18.29 -1.70 6.31
C ASP A 286 18.11 -2.21 7.75
N GLU A 287 17.05 -2.98 8.01
CA GLU A 287 16.84 -3.65 9.30
C GLU A 287 17.85 -4.77 9.57
N ILE A 288 18.19 -5.53 8.52
CA ILE A 288 19.26 -6.52 8.52
C ILE A 288 20.57 -5.76 8.26
N SER A 289 21.29 -5.40 9.32
CA SER A 289 22.54 -4.65 9.22
C SER A 289 23.73 -5.44 9.78
N GLU A 290 24.94 -5.12 9.28
CA GLU A 290 26.18 -5.72 9.77
C GLU A 290 26.44 -5.49 11.26
N GLU A 291 25.85 -4.43 11.81
CA GLU A 291 25.97 -4.06 13.23
C GLU A 291 25.11 -4.94 14.15
N LYS A 292 24.19 -5.72 13.59
CA LYS A 292 23.34 -6.67 14.33
C LYS A 292 23.87 -8.09 14.17
N ASN A 293 24.75 -8.49 15.10
CA ASN A 293 25.35 -9.83 15.14
C ASN A 293 24.33 -10.99 15.01
N GLU A 294 23.09 -10.80 15.47
CA GLU A 294 22.03 -11.81 15.44
C GLU A 294 21.68 -12.35 14.03
N PHE A 295 21.82 -11.52 12.98
CA PHE A 295 21.55 -11.92 11.60
C PHE A 295 22.79 -12.41 10.87
N ILE A 296 23.96 -11.90 11.24
CA ILE A 296 25.22 -12.34 10.67
C ILE A 296 25.44 -13.83 10.95
N ASP A 297 25.18 -14.29 12.17
CA ASP A 297 25.29 -15.71 12.53
C ASP A 297 24.22 -16.60 11.86
N LEU A 298 23.11 -16.03 11.40
CA LEU A 298 22.07 -16.76 10.65
C LEU A 298 22.47 -16.96 9.19
N ILE A 299 23.04 -15.91 8.59
CA ILE A 299 23.30 -15.79 7.16
C ILE A 299 24.67 -16.37 6.80
N PHE A 300 25.68 -16.07 7.61
CA PHE A 300 27.07 -16.36 7.32
C PHE A 300 27.63 -17.43 8.26
N SER A 301 28.63 -18.16 7.76
CA SER A 301 29.36 -19.12 8.57
C SER A 301 30.12 -18.41 9.70
N PRO A 302 30.08 -18.91 10.95
CA PRO A 302 30.72 -18.27 12.10
C PRO A 302 32.26 -18.20 12.00
N ASN A 303 32.86 -18.89 11.01
CA ASN A 303 34.30 -18.94 10.81
C ASN A 303 34.84 -17.86 9.84
N LEU A 304 33.98 -17.00 9.29
CA LEU A 304 34.41 -15.92 8.38
C LEU A 304 35.00 -14.74 9.15
N LYS A 305 36.01 -14.10 8.57
CA LYS A 305 36.58 -12.87 9.15
C LYS A 305 35.60 -11.71 9.00
N PRO A 306 35.56 -10.74 9.94
CA PRO A 306 34.66 -9.58 9.87
C PRO A 306 34.72 -8.83 8.53
N GLU A 307 35.92 -8.67 7.96
CA GLU A 307 36.08 -7.97 6.67
C GLU A 307 35.49 -8.76 5.49
N GLU A 308 35.53 -10.09 5.54
CA GLU A 308 34.93 -10.96 4.53
C GLU A 308 33.41 -10.99 4.62
N ILE A 309 32.88 -10.99 5.86
CA ILE A 309 31.45 -10.88 6.13
C ILE A 309 30.92 -9.58 5.53
N LYS A 310 31.56 -8.46 5.84
CA LYS A 310 31.20 -7.15 5.31
C LYS A 310 31.17 -7.13 3.78
N ARG A 311 32.27 -7.56 3.15
CA ARG A 311 32.35 -7.60 1.69
C ARG A 311 31.26 -8.45 1.05
N LYS A 312 30.95 -9.62 1.64
CA LYS A 312 29.88 -10.50 1.14
C LYS A 312 28.49 -9.88 1.35
N PHE A 313 28.28 -9.24 2.49
CA PHE A 313 27.04 -8.58 2.83
C PHE A 313 26.76 -7.42 1.88
N ASP A 314 27.70 -6.48 1.72
CA ASP A 314 27.60 -5.35 0.78
C ASP A 314 27.30 -5.84 -0.64
N TYR A 315 28.05 -6.83 -1.13
CA TYR A 315 27.84 -7.40 -2.45
C TYR A 315 26.43 -7.99 -2.63
N LYS A 316 25.96 -8.81 -1.68
CA LYS A 316 24.61 -9.40 -1.76
C LYS A 316 23.52 -8.35 -1.63
N LYS A 317 23.71 -7.34 -0.77
CA LYS A 317 22.79 -6.21 -0.62
C LYS A 317 22.62 -5.49 -1.96
N GLU A 318 23.72 -5.18 -2.64
CA GLU A 318 23.70 -4.56 -3.96
C GLU A 318 22.99 -5.43 -5.01
N GLN A 319 23.29 -6.74 -5.07
CA GLN A 319 22.64 -7.67 -5.99
C GLN A 319 21.11 -7.74 -5.79
N ILE A 320 20.66 -7.86 -4.54
CA ILE A 320 19.21 -7.90 -4.22
C ILE A 320 18.56 -6.58 -4.65
N LEU A 321 19.18 -5.45 -4.31
CA LEU A 321 18.66 -4.13 -4.69
C LEU A 321 18.59 -3.95 -6.21
N GLU A 322 19.61 -4.38 -6.95
CA GLU A 322 19.66 -4.30 -8.40
C GLU A 322 18.47 -5.04 -9.03
N VAL A 323 18.19 -6.27 -8.60
CA VAL A 323 17.07 -7.06 -9.15
C VAL A 323 15.72 -6.45 -8.82
N PHE A 324 15.46 -6.06 -7.58
CA PHE A 324 14.14 -5.48 -7.23
C PHE A 324 13.95 -4.07 -7.78
N THR A 325 15.04 -3.33 -8.00
CA THR A 325 15.06 -2.04 -8.71
C THR A 325 14.74 -2.25 -10.18
N PHE A 326 15.36 -3.23 -10.84
CA PHE A 326 15.06 -3.61 -12.22
C PHE A 326 13.58 -4.03 -12.38
N LEU A 327 13.09 -4.95 -11.55
CA LEU A 327 11.70 -5.43 -11.64
C LEU A 327 10.67 -4.32 -11.42
N ARG A 328 10.92 -3.41 -10.47
CA ARG A 328 10.07 -2.24 -10.26
C ARG A 328 10.06 -1.34 -11.51
N LYS A 329 11.22 -1.09 -12.10
CA LYS A 329 11.37 -0.30 -13.33
C LYS A 329 10.56 -0.93 -14.47
N GLU A 330 10.75 -2.23 -14.72
CA GLU A 330 10.06 -2.94 -15.82
C GLU A 330 8.53 -2.91 -15.66
N VAL A 331 8.01 -3.15 -14.45
CA VAL A 331 6.56 -3.05 -14.18
C VAL A 331 6.04 -1.63 -14.42
N GLU A 332 6.81 -0.62 -14.01
CA GLU A 332 6.44 0.77 -14.25
C GLU A 332 6.41 1.11 -15.75
N ILE A 333 7.45 0.71 -16.49
CA ILE A 333 7.52 0.92 -17.93
C ILE A 333 6.39 0.17 -18.66
N GLU A 334 6.11 -1.09 -18.30
CA GLU A 334 5.03 -1.86 -18.90
C GLU A 334 3.66 -1.19 -18.65
N HIS A 335 3.45 -0.66 -17.44
CA HIS A 335 2.23 0.07 -17.10
C HIS A 335 2.07 1.32 -17.97
N TYR A 336 3.09 2.19 -18.05
CA TYR A 336 2.99 3.42 -18.83
C TYR A 336 3.01 3.19 -20.34
N LYS A 337 3.60 2.08 -20.80
CA LYS A 337 3.54 1.67 -22.21
C LYS A 337 2.10 1.41 -22.67
N LYS A 338 1.24 0.86 -21.80
CA LYS A 338 -0.18 0.63 -22.08
C LYS A 338 -1.00 1.93 -22.17
N ILE A 339 -0.53 3.01 -21.54
CA ILE A 339 -1.23 4.29 -21.43
C ILE A 339 -0.75 5.30 -22.48
N LYS A 340 0.52 5.20 -22.88
CA LYS A 340 1.23 6.12 -23.78
C LYS A 340 0.39 6.56 -24.97
N ASP A 341 -0.20 5.59 -25.68
CA ASP A 341 -0.89 5.82 -26.96
C ASP A 341 -2.39 6.09 -26.81
N LEU A 342 -2.95 6.05 -25.60
CA LEU A 342 -4.36 6.37 -25.36
C LEU A 342 -4.57 7.89 -25.49
N PRO A 343 -5.57 8.37 -26.24
CA PRO A 343 -5.83 9.80 -26.35
C PRO A 343 -6.40 10.35 -25.03
N LEU A 344 -6.15 11.62 -24.75
CA LEU A 344 -6.84 12.30 -23.65
C LEU A 344 -8.36 12.32 -23.90
N SER A 345 -9.12 12.01 -22.85
CA SER A 345 -10.57 12.04 -22.84
C SER A 345 -11.09 13.46 -22.63
N LEU A 346 -11.88 13.95 -23.59
CA LEU A 346 -12.53 15.24 -23.49
C LEU A 346 -13.45 15.31 -22.27
N ASP A 347 -14.23 14.26 -22.00
CA ASP A 347 -15.16 14.23 -20.88
C ASP A 347 -14.43 14.36 -19.52
N LYS A 348 -13.27 13.70 -19.37
CA LYS A 348 -12.43 13.83 -18.17
C LYS A 348 -11.85 15.24 -18.02
N ILE A 349 -11.42 15.84 -19.12
CA ILE A 349 -10.91 17.22 -19.14
C ILE A 349 -12.04 18.20 -18.76
N GLU A 350 -13.25 18.02 -19.29
CA GLU A 350 -14.41 18.86 -18.95
C GLU A 350 -14.79 18.73 -17.47
N ASP A 351 -14.82 17.51 -16.92
CA ASP A 351 -15.07 17.29 -15.48
C ASP A 351 -14.02 17.98 -14.61
N PHE A 352 -12.73 17.84 -14.95
CA PHE A 352 -11.67 18.56 -14.26
C PHE A 352 -11.82 20.08 -14.37
N ARG A 353 -12.11 20.61 -15.56
CA ARG A 353 -12.34 22.03 -15.79
C ARG A 353 -13.49 22.55 -14.94
N TYR A 354 -14.60 21.81 -14.89
CA TYR A 354 -15.74 22.16 -14.06
C TYR A 354 -15.37 22.15 -12.58
N LYS A 355 -14.71 21.09 -12.07
CA LYS A 355 -14.30 20.98 -10.66
C LYS A 355 -13.34 22.11 -10.26
N VAL A 356 -12.30 22.37 -11.05
CA VAL A 356 -11.35 23.48 -10.82
C VAL A 356 -12.05 24.83 -10.89
N GLY A 357 -12.86 25.06 -11.93
CA GLY A 357 -13.59 26.31 -12.13
C GLY A 357 -14.56 26.61 -11.00
N LYS A 358 -15.30 25.61 -10.54
CA LYS A 358 -16.21 25.72 -9.40
C LYS A 358 -15.47 26.04 -8.11
N ASN A 359 -14.38 25.32 -7.81
CA ASN A 359 -13.56 25.59 -6.64
C ASN A 359 -12.93 27.00 -6.65
N TRP A 360 -12.54 27.49 -7.83
CA TRP A 360 -12.09 28.87 -8.00
C TRP A 360 -13.22 29.88 -7.73
N GLU A 361 -14.40 29.65 -8.30
CA GLU A 361 -15.57 30.52 -8.14
C GLU A 361 -16.04 30.59 -6.69
N ASP A 362 -16.13 29.44 -6.02
CA ASP A 362 -16.53 29.34 -4.61
C ASP A 362 -15.44 29.93 -3.68
N GLY A 363 -14.18 29.90 -4.12
CA GLY A 363 -13.03 30.39 -3.36
C GLY A 363 -12.70 31.87 -3.53
N THR A 364 -13.11 32.53 -4.62
CA THR A 364 -12.68 33.91 -4.93
C THR A 364 -13.55 34.95 -4.23
N VAL A 365 -12.98 35.63 -3.24
CA VAL A 365 -13.73 36.59 -2.42
C VAL A 365 -13.75 37.98 -3.07
N ILE A 366 -12.58 38.48 -3.48
CA ILE A 366 -12.47 39.87 -3.97
C ILE A 366 -13.20 40.05 -5.30
N ILE A 367 -13.07 39.09 -6.22
CA ILE A 367 -13.78 39.14 -7.50
C ILE A 367 -15.29 39.05 -7.28
N ALA A 368 -15.76 38.21 -6.36
CA ALA A 368 -17.18 38.10 -6.04
C ALA A 368 -17.74 39.43 -5.49
N ILE A 369 -17.01 40.11 -4.58
CA ILE A 369 -17.38 41.43 -4.06
C ILE A 369 -17.47 42.46 -5.20
N LEU A 370 -16.47 42.50 -6.09
CA LEU A 370 -16.44 43.42 -7.22
C LEU A 370 -17.58 43.14 -8.22
N LYS A 371 -17.94 41.87 -8.44
CA LYS A 371 -19.12 41.48 -9.23
C LYS A 371 -20.40 42.00 -8.58
N LEU A 372 -20.61 41.76 -7.29
CA LEU A 372 -21.78 42.22 -6.54
C LEU A 372 -21.96 43.74 -6.62
N PHE A 373 -20.87 44.50 -6.51
CA PHE A 373 -20.91 45.96 -6.57
C PHE A 373 -20.91 46.54 -7.99
N ASN A 374 -21.05 45.71 -9.03
CA ASN A 374 -21.02 46.11 -10.44
C ASN A 374 -19.74 46.89 -10.80
N LYS A 375 -18.58 46.39 -10.35
CA LYS A 375 -17.24 46.96 -10.55
C LYS A 375 -16.35 46.17 -11.51
N VAL A 376 -16.92 45.18 -12.19
CA VAL A 376 -16.23 44.38 -13.20
C VAL A 376 -16.43 44.97 -14.59
N LYS A 377 -15.34 45.11 -15.33
CA LYS A 377 -15.37 45.38 -16.76
C LYS A 377 -14.90 44.13 -17.50
N TYR A 378 -15.79 43.49 -18.24
CA TYR A 378 -15.45 42.38 -19.12
C TYR A 378 -14.81 42.91 -20.41
N LEU A 379 -13.68 42.32 -20.79
CA LEU A 379 -12.92 42.65 -22.00
C LEU A 379 -12.61 41.37 -22.77
N PRO A 380 -12.54 41.38 -24.10
CA PRO A 380 -12.08 40.22 -24.85
C PRO A 380 -10.62 39.90 -24.51
N ASN A 381 -10.29 38.61 -24.48
CA ASN A 381 -8.92 38.14 -24.26
C ASN A 381 -7.95 38.68 -25.33
N ILE A 382 -6.80 39.18 -24.88
CA ILE A 382 -5.70 39.68 -25.72
C ILE A 382 -4.44 38.85 -25.49
N LYS A 383 -3.64 38.62 -26.54
CA LYS A 383 -2.48 37.71 -26.50
C LYS A 383 -1.35 38.24 -25.62
N GLU A 384 -1.14 39.55 -25.66
CA GLU A 384 -0.05 40.27 -24.98
C GLU A 384 -0.25 40.36 -23.47
N ARG A 385 -1.44 40.01 -22.96
CA ARG A 385 -1.70 39.99 -21.52
C ARG A 385 -1.39 38.60 -20.96
N ASP A 386 -0.39 38.54 -20.09
CA ASP A 386 -0.08 37.33 -19.34
C ASP A 386 -1.20 36.98 -18.36
N GLY A 387 -1.44 35.68 -18.20
CA GLY A 387 -2.35 35.15 -17.19
C GLY A 387 -1.62 34.93 -15.88
N TYR A 388 -2.35 35.13 -14.78
CA TYR A 388 -1.89 34.80 -13.44
C TYR A 388 -2.43 33.44 -13.02
N GLY A 389 -1.56 32.56 -12.53
CA GLY A 389 -1.94 31.26 -11.97
C GLY A 389 -0.87 30.20 -12.20
N PHE A 390 -1.31 28.97 -12.47
CA PHE A 390 -0.45 27.80 -12.51
C PHE A 390 -0.21 27.33 -13.94
N PHE A 391 1.05 27.02 -14.23
CA PHE A 391 1.46 26.24 -15.38
C PHE A 391 2.43 25.17 -14.88
N GLN A 392 1.97 23.91 -14.87
CA GLN A 392 2.71 22.80 -14.29
C GLN A 392 2.63 21.58 -15.19
N THR A 393 3.77 20.90 -15.37
CA THR A 393 3.81 19.55 -15.92
C THR A 393 3.58 18.54 -14.80
N LEU A 394 2.52 17.75 -14.92
CA LEU A 394 2.28 16.61 -14.04
C LEU A 394 2.99 15.38 -14.62
N LEU A 395 4.06 14.96 -13.95
CA LEU A 395 4.82 13.79 -14.36
C LEU A 395 3.96 12.53 -14.26
N LYS A 396 4.00 11.69 -15.29
CA LYS A 396 3.28 10.41 -15.36
C LYS A 396 1.76 10.56 -15.12
N GLY A 397 1.18 11.75 -15.33
CA GLY A 397 -0.19 12.09 -14.94
C GLY A 397 -1.29 11.76 -15.97
N LYS A 398 -0.93 11.28 -17.16
CA LYS A 398 -1.87 11.06 -18.28
C LYS A 398 -3.04 10.13 -17.91
N PHE A 399 -2.82 9.15 -17.05
CA PHE A 399 -3.85 8.20 -16.59
C PHE A 399 -5.10 8.87 -15.97
N ALA A 400 -4.96 10.10 -15.45
CA ALA A 400 -6.08 10.83 -14.84
C ALA A 400 -7.03 11.47 -15.86
N PHE A 401 -6.66 11.44 -17.15
CA PHE A 401 -7.35 12.14 -18.22
C PHE A 401 -7.57 11.24 -19.43
N ILE A 402 -7.65 9.92 -19.25
CA ILE A 402 -8.00 8.95 -20.28
C ILE A 402 -9.28 8.21 -19.89
N ASP A 403 -9.87 7.50 -20.85
CA ASP A 403 -10.97 6.58 -20.61
C ASP A 403 -10.47 5.12 -20.48
N GLY A 404 -11.33 4.26 -19.92
CA GLY A 404 -11.10 2.81 -19.87
C GLY A 404 -10.46 2.32 -18.56
N GLU A 405 -9.88 1.12 -18.62
CA GLU A 405 -9.42 0.37 -17.45
C GLU A 405 -8.19 0.96 -16.75
N HIS A 406 -7.43 1.81 -17.43
CA HIS A 406 -6.24 2.47 -16.89
C HIS A 406 -6.54 3.84 -16.27
N TYR A 407 -7.79 4.31 -16.32
CA TYR A 407 -8.19 5.57 -15.69
C TYR A 407 -8.09 5.48 -14.16
N GLN A 408 -7.44 6.47 -13.54
CA GLN A 408 -7.42 6.64 -12.09
C GLN A 408 -7.54 8.11 -11.70
N GLU A 409 -8.45 8.44 -10.78
CA GLU A 409 -8.59 9.81 -10.27
C GLU A 409 -7.42 10.16 -9.35
N ILE A 410 -6.79 11.33 -9.57
CA ILE A 410 -5.79 11.89 -8.65
C ILE A 410 -6.50 12.86 -7.71
N TYR A 411 -6.63 12.46 -6.45
CA TYR A 411 -7.22 13.29 -5.41
C TYR A 411 -6.46 14.61 -5.22
N GLY A 412 -7.20 15.71 -5.07
CA GLY A 412 -6.65 17.04 -4.84
C GLY A 412 -6.27 17.80 -6.12
N LEU A 413 -6.37 17.21 -7.31
CA LEU A 413 -6.15 17.94 -8.56
C LEU A 413 -7.09 19.14 -8.72
N SER A 414 -8.34 19.03 -8.26
CA SER A 414 -9.30 20.15 -8.31
C SER A 414 -8.90 21.35 -7.44
N ASP A 415 -7.92 21.21 -6.54
CA ASP A 415 -7.50 22.28 -5.62
C ASP A 415 -6.75 23.42 -6.33
N PHE A 416 -6.31 23.25 -7.57
CA PHE A 416 -5.75 24.34 -8.38
C PHE A 416 -6.67 25.57 -8.39
N GLY A 417 -8.00 25.36 -8.45
CA GLY A 417 -8.98 26.44 -8.44
C GLY A 417 -8.99 27.21 -7.13
N SER A 418 -9.10 26.50 -6.00
CA SER A 418 -9.08 27.08 -4.65
C SER A 418 -7.78 27.81 -4.35
N ARG A 419 -6.63 27.25 -4.77
CA ARG A 419 -5.31 27.88 -4.60
C ARG A 419 -5.22 29.18 -5.40
N LEU A 420 -5.62 29.15 -6.68
CA LEU A 420 -5.60 30.33 -7.53
C LEU A 420 -6.47 31.45 -6.96
N ALA A 421 -7.68 31.11 -6.49
CA ALA A 421 -8.58 32.08 -5.88
C ALA A 421 -7.94 32.79 -4.68
N ARG A 422 -7.29 32.03 -3.79
CA ARG A 422 -6.56 32.59 -2.63
C ARG A 422 -5.38 33.47 -3.05
N ASP A 423 -4.65 33.06 -4.09
CA ASP A 423 -3.50 33.81 -4.58
C ASP A 423 -3.91 35.16 -5.21
N ILE A 424 -5.02 35.18 -5.96
CA ILE A 424 -5.61 36.42 -6.50
C ILE A 424 -6.05 37.35 -5.37
N ASP A 425 -6.74 36.81 -4.36
CA ASP A 425 -7.17 37.60 -3.21
C ASP A 425 -5.95 38.16 -2.45
N ASN A 426 -4.90 37.35 -2.23
CA ASN A 426 -3.65 37.81 -1.62
C ASN A 426 -2.98 38.92 -2.44
N GLN A 427 -2.95 38.78 -3.77
CA GLN A 427 -2.41 39.81 -4.66
C GLN A 427 -3.19 41.12 -4.54
N PHE A 428 -4.51 41.06 -4.40
CA PHE A 428 -5.31 42.26 -4.15
C PHE A 428 -4.88 42.97 -2.86
N PHE A 429 -4.76 42.27 -1.73
CA PHE A 429 -4.32 42.89 -0.47
C PHE A 429 -2.91 43.43 -0.54
N LYS A 430 -2.00 42.72 -1.22
CA LYS A 430 -0.65 43.22 -1.50
C LYS A 430 -0.71 44.56 -2.23
N ASN A 431 -1.50 44.67 -3.29
CA ASN A 431 -1.66 45.92 -4.02
C ASN A 431 -2.25 47.02 -3.13
N ILE A 432 -3.24 46.71 -2.28
CA ILE A 432 -3.83 47.69 -1.35
C ILE A 432 -2.78 48.27 -0.39
N LEU A 433 -1.85 47.45 0.10
CA LEU A 433 -0.76 47.87 0.98
C LEU A 433 0.24 48.83 0.29
N GLU A 434 0.33 48.81 -1.05
CA GLU A 434 1.15 49.77 -1.80
C GLU A 434 0.53 51.18 -1.81
N TYR A 435 -0.80 51.29 -1.68
CA TYR A 435 -1.51 52.57 -1.66
C TYR A 435 -1.77 53.11 -0.24
N ARG A 436 -1.82 52.24 0.77
CA ARG A 436 -2.15 52.61 2.15
C ARG A 436 -1.26 51.86 3.14
N PHE A 437 -0.58 52.62 3.99
CA PHE A 437 0.28 52.04 5.03
C PHE A 437 -0.56 51.49 6.20
N PRO A 438 -0.18 50.34 6.76
CA PRO A 438 -0.74 49.86 8.02
C PRO A 438 -0.51 50.86 9.15
N THR A 439 -1.52 51.02 9.99
CA THR A 439 -1.48 51.90 11.17
C THR A 439 -1.66 51.08 12.43
N LYS A 440 -0.86 51.35 13.46
CA LYS A 440 -1.08 50.79 14.80
C LYS A 440 -2.13 51.63 15.52
N SER A 441 -3.03 50.96 16.24
CA SER A 441 -4.13 51.62 16.95
C SER A 441 -4.23 51.07 18.37
N GLU A 442 -4.19 51.96 19.37
CA GLU A 442 -4.40 51.59 20.78
C GLU A 442 -5.85 51.16 21.05
N ASN A 443 -6.81 51.73 20.30
CA ASN A 443 -8.23 51.34 20.35
C ASN A 443 -8.76 51.08 18.94
N ILE A 444 -8.86 49.80 18.58
CA ILE A 444 -9.29 49.35 17.25
C ILE A 444 -10.68 49.92 16.91
N ASN A 445 -11.66 49.77 17.80
CA ASN A 445 -13.05 50.17 17.55
C ASN A 445 -13.17 51.68 17.22
N VAL A 446 -12.49 52.53 18.00
CA VAL A 446 -12.50 54.00 17.77
C VAL A 446 -11.92 54.36 16.40
N SER A 447 -10.85 53.69 15.98
CA SER A 447 -10.23 53.93 14.67
C SER A 447 -11.15 53.50 13.52
N ILE A 448 -11.86 52.38 13.69
CA ILE A 448 -12.86 51.92 12.72
C ILE A 448 -14.03 52.90 12.66
N ASP A 449 -14.58 53.31 13.80
CA ASP A 449 -15.71 54.24 13.87
C ASP A 449 -15.38 55.58 13.22
N LYS A 450 -14.20 56.14 13.54
CA LYS A 450 -13.73 57.39 12.93
C LYS A 450 -13.58 57.27 11.41
N PHE A 451 -13.12 56.12 10.91
CA PHE A 451 -13.03 55.88 9.47
C PHE A 451 -14.42 55.80 8.84
N LEU A 452 -15.33 55.02 9.43
CA LEU A 452 -16.70 54.83 8.91
C LEU A 452 -17.51 56.13 8.93
N ASP A 453 -17.44 56.91 10.01
CA ASP A 453 -18.13 58.20 10.14
C ASP A 453 -17.60 59.25 9.14
N GLY A 454 -16.35 59.09 8.68
CA GLY A 454 -15.75 59.90 7.61
C GLY A 454 -16.23 59.54 6.20
N LEU A 455 -17.00 58.46 6.03
CA LEU A 455 -17.53 58.04 4.73
C LEU A 455 -18.94 58.57 4.51
N LYS A 456 -19.20 59.05 3.28
CA LYS A 456 -20.55 59.49 2.88
C LYS A 456 -21.55 58.34 2.75
N ASN A 457 -21.06 57.11 2.50
CA ASN A 457 -21.87 55.91 2.31
C ASN A 457 -21.02 54.67 2.64
N THR A 458 -21.57 53.74 3.40
CA THR A 458 -20.91 52.50 3.85
C THR A 458 -21.37 51.25 3.09
N ASN A 459 -22.33 51.35 2.17
CA ASN A 459 -22.93 50.19 1.46
C ASN A 459 -21.94 49.39 0.58
N ARG A 460 -20.75 49.93 0.31
CA ARG A 460 -19.68 49.28 -0.46
C ARG A 460 -18.41 49.06 0.36
N VAL A 461 -18.51 49.22 1.67
CA VAL A 461 -17.41 48.99 2.59
C VAL A 461 -17.47 47.55 3.05
N VAL A 462 -16.31 46.91 3.14
CA VAL A 462 -16.18 45.54 3.67
C VAL A 462 -15.02 45.52 4.66
N ILE A 463 -15.20 44.80 5.76
CA ILE A 463 -14.16 44.54 6.76
C ILE A 463 -13.63 43.14 6.52
N PHE A 464 -12.31 43.01 6.41
CA PHE A 464 -11.61 41.75 6.32
C PHE A 464 -10.77 41.58 7.59
N ALA A 465 -11.12 40.58 8.39
CA ALA A 465 -10.44 40.27 9.65
C ALA A 465 -10.48 38.77 9.87
N ASN A 466 -9.36 38.14 10.25
CA ASN A 466 -9.40 36.74 10.65
C ASN A 466 -10.15 36.58 11.99
N TRP A 467 -10.46 35.35 12.37
CA TRP A 467 -11.21 35.05 13.60
C TRP A 467 -10.59 35.66 14.88
N LYS A 468 -9.25 35.78 14.96
CA LYS A 468 -8.55 36.36 16.12
C LYS A 468 -8.74 37.88 16.21
N ASN A 469 -8.58 38.56 15.09
CA ASN A 469 -8.72 40.02 15.04
C ASN A 469 -10.20 40.43 15.06
N GLU A 470 -11.08 39.59 14.53
CA GLU A 470 -12.53 39.77 14.63
C GLU A 470 -13.00 39.77 16.09
N GLN A 471 -12.43 38.92 16.96
CA GLN A 471 -12.72 38.94 18.41
C GLN A 471 -12.33 40.25 19.10
N LYS A 472 -11.42 41.05 18.52
CA LYS A 472 -11.05 42.37 19.06
C LYS A 472 -12.13 43.43 18.79
N LEU A 473 -13.13 43.12 17.97
CA LEU A 473 -14.25 43.98 17.62
C LEU A 473 -15.45 43.72 18.55
N ASN A 474 -15.57 44.53 19.61
CA ASN A 474 -16.53 44.33 20.71
C ASN A 474 -18.02 44.55 20.33
N SER A 475 -18.32 44.96 19.09
CA SER A 475 -19.67 45.32 18.63
C SER A 475 -20.09 44.57 17.36
N THR A 476 -19.60 43.34 17.21
CA THR A 476 -19.99 42.47 16.09
C THR A 476 -21.35 41.83 16.32
N ILE A 477 -22.20 41.86 15.30
CA ILE A 477 -23.56 41.29 15.32
C ILE A 477 -23.63 40.16 14.30
N TYR A 478 -24.21 39.02 14.68
CA TYR A 478 -24.47 37.92 13.75
C TYR A 478 -25.62 38.27 12.81
N THR A 479 -25.44 38.02 11.51
CA THR A 479 -26.44 38.35 10.49
C THR A 479 -26.94 37.08 9.81
N GLU A 480 -28.24 36.79 9.90
CA GLU A 480 -28.86 35.63 9.23
C GLU A 480 -28.94 35.80 7.71
N GLU A 481 -29.12 37.05 7.23
CA GLU A 481 -29.06 37.38 5.81
C GLU A 481 -27.61 37.64 5.35
N LYS A 482 -27.13 36.79 4.44
CA LYS A 482 -25.80 36.92 3.84
C LYS A 482 -25.82 37.92 2.69
N VAL A 483 -25.37 39.15 2.94
CA VAL A 483 -25.13 40.14 1.86
C VAL A 483 -23.91 39.74 1.01
N LEU A 484 -22.91 39.09 1.63
CA LEU A 484 -21.71 38.55 0.96
C LEU A 484 -21.49 37.08 1.34
N LEU A 485 -20.95 36.29 0.40
CA LEU A 485 -20.56 34.90 0.65
C LEU A 485 -19.58 34.84 1.83
N ASN A 486 -19.84 33.98 2.81
CA ASN A 486 -19.05 33.83 4.04
C ASN A 486 -19.02 35.04 4.99
N SER A 487 -19.91 36.02 4.83
CA SER A 487 -20.15 37.08 5.83
C SER A 487 -21.25 36.66 6.79
N TYR A 488 -20.87 36.21 7.99
CA TYR A 488 -21.82 35.81 9.04
C TYR A 488 -21.96 36.87 10.13
N LYS A 489 -21.17 37.94 10.05
CA LYS A 489 -21.11 38.99 11.05
C LYS A 489 -20.98 40.35 10.40
N SER A 490 -21.41 41.38 11.11
CA SER A 490 -21.25 42.77 10.73
C SER A 490 -20.79 43.63 11.90
N TYR A 491 -20.12 44.75 11.58
CA TYR A 491 -19.79 45.80 12.54
C TYR A 491 -20.47 47.10 12.06
N ARG A 492 -21.40 47.64 12.86
CA ARG A 492 -22.24 48.80 12.49
C ARG A 492 -22.90 48.66 11.11
N GLY A 493 -23.37 47.45 10.78
CA GLY A 493 -23.99 47.13 9.49
C GLY A 493 -23.03 46.92 8.32
N VAL A 494 -21.71 47.06 8.53
CA VAL A 494 -20.68 46.74 7.53
C VAL A 494 -20.31 45.26 7.62
N PRO A 495 -20.37 44.48 6.53
CA PRO A 495 -20.10 43.05 6.56
C PRO A 495 -18.64 42.73 6.88
N ILE A 496 -18.41 41.68 7.67
CA ILE A 496 -17.09 41.15 8.01
C ILE A 496 -16.87 39.81 7.29
N LEU A 497 -15.70 39.66 6.68
CA LEU A 497 -15.25 38.44 6.01
C LEU A 497 -14.00 37.88 6.66
N ASN A 498 -14.08 36.59 7.03
CA ASN A 498 -13.07 35.90 7.85
C ASN A 498 -11.96 35.18 7.04
N SER A 499 -11.71 35.60 5.80
CA SER A 499 -11.17 34.70 4.77
C SER A 499 -9.66 34.82 4.45
N PHE A 500 -8.78 35.24 5.38
CA PHE A 500 -7.33 35.40 5.05
C PHE A 500 -6.38 34.77 6.08
N ASN A 501 -5.50 33.89 5.59
CA ASN A 501 -4.37 33.35 6.35
C ASN A 501 -3.09 34.18 6.18
N SER A 502 -2.83 34.74 5.00
CA SER A 502 -1.56 35.43 4.67
C SER A 502 -1.40 36.78 5.37
N TYR A 503 -2.50 37.44 5.74
CA TYR A 503 -2.50 38.75 6.42
C TYR A 503 -3.17 38.66 7.79
N LYS A 504 -2.85 37.61 8.55
CA LYS A 504 -3.48 37.25 9.83
C LYS A 504 -3.36 38.33 10.92
N ASP A 505 -2.38 39.23 10.83
CA ASP A 505 -2.13 40.26 11.84
C ASP A 505 -2.76 41.60 11.45
N TYR A 506 -3.48 41.67 10.33
CA TYR A 506 -4.12 42.89 9.86
C TYR A 506 -5.65 42.83 9.95
N ILE A 507 -6.28 44.01 10.06
CA ILE A 507 -7.68 44.25 9.73
C ILE A 507 -7.71 45.23 8.56
N PHE A 508 -8.32 44.84 7.44
CA PHE A 508 -8.54 45.73 6.31
C PHE A 508 -9.99 46.21 6.30
N ILE A 509 -10.20 47.50 6.17
CA ILE A 509 -11.52 48.09 5.98
C ILE A 509 -11.45 48.87 4.67
N ILE A 510 -12.14 48.38 3.64
CA ILE A 510 -11.94 48.84 2.27
C ILE A 510 -13.28 49.31 1.70
N ASP A 511 -13.32 50.55 1.20
CA ASP A 511 -14.42 51.05 0.37
C ASP A 511 -14.17 50.69 -1.11
N PHE A 512 -14.98 49.78 -1.65
CA PHE A 512 -14.90 49.30 -3.03
C PHE A 512 -15.46 50.29 -4.07
N SER A 513 -15.90 51.49 -3.66
CA SER A 513 -16.48 52.48 -4.58
C SER A 513 -15.56 52.87 -5.73
N ASN A 514 -14.25 52.96 -5.48
CA ASN A 514 -13.23 53.39 -6.44
C ASN A 514 -12.30 52.26 -6.91
N ILE A 515 -12.62 51.01 -6.57
CA ILE A 515 -11.88 49.83 -7.00
C ILE A 515 -12.64 49.19 -8.16
N LYS A 516 -11.94 48.84 -9.23
CA LYS A 516 -12.50 48.10 -10.37
C LYS A 516 -11.59 46.95 -10.73
N ILE A 517 -12.14 45.98 -11.45
CA ILE A 517 -11.37 44.91 -12.07
C ILE A 517 -11.73 44.83 -13.55
N LYS A 518 -10.72 44.73 -14.40
CA LYS A 518 -10.88 44.25 -15.77
C LYS A 518 -10.71 42.74 -15.77
N LEU A 519 -11.73 42.00 -16.21
CA LEU A 519 -11.64 40.56 -16.43
C LEU A 519 -11.60 40.31 -17.94
N TYR A 520 -10.59 39.58 -18.39
CA TYR A 520 -10.47 39.21 -19.79
C TYR A 520 -11.20 37.89 -20.04
N THR A 521 -12.05 37.82 -21.06
CA THR A 521 -12.93 36.69 -21.34
C THR A 521 -12.73 36.09 -22.71
N ASN A 522 -13.08 34.80 -22.86
CA ASN A 522 -13.02 34.06 -24.13
C ASN A 522 -14.08 32.96 -24.15
N GLU A 523 -14.85 32.86 -25.23
CA GLU A 523 -15.96 31.89 -25.40
C GLU A 523 -15.48 30.47 -25.79
N SER A 524 -14.16 30.24 -25.84
CA SER A 524 -13.59 28.92 -26.10
C SER A 524 -13.94 27.92 -24.99
N SER A 525 -14.16 26.65 -25.37
CA SER A 525 -14.41 25.55 -24.42
C SER A 525 -13.32 25.35 -23.37
N LEU A 526 -12.10 25.84 -23.62
CA LEU A 526 -11.00 25.82 -22.64
C LEU A 526 -11.22 26.74 -21.44
N TRP A 527 -12.22 27.63 -21.50
CA TRP A 527 -12.48 28.64 -20.47
C TRP A 527 -13.73 28.28 -19.65
N TYR A 528 -13.56 28.13 -18.34
CA TYR A 528 -14.69 27.99 -17.42
C TYR A 528 -15.42 29.33 -17.28
N LYS A 529 -16.71 29.34 -17.65
CA LYS A 529 -17.60 30.53 -17.64
C LYS A 529 -16.96 31.75 -18.31
N ASP A 530 -16.27 31.50 -19.42
CA ASP A 530 -15.52 32.47 -20.22
C ASP A 530 -14.44 33.25 -19.47
N GLN A 531 -14.10 32.91 -18.23
CA GLN A 531 -13.25 33.74 -17.35
C GLN A 531 -11.93 33.08 -16.96
N LEU A 532 -11.97 31.78 -16.67
CA LEU A 532 -10.81 31.05 -16.17
C LEU A 532 -10.35 30.06 -17.23
N LEU A 533 -9.14 30.24 -17.76
CA LEU A 533 -8.52 29.25 -18.63
C LEU A 533 -8.15 28.02 -17.81
N VAL A 534 -8.73 26.86 -18.14
CA VAL A 534 -8.35 25.57 -17.60
C VAL A 534 -8.10 24.63 -18.78
N ASP A 535 -6.81 24.45 -19.06
CA ASP A 535 -6.35 23.71 -20.22
C ASP A 535 -5.45 22.56 -19.79
N ILE A 536 -5.62 21.43 -20.46
CA ILE A 536 -4.86 20.21 -20.23
C ILE A 536 -4.42 19.73 -21.60
N THR A 537 -3.11 19.68 -21.80
CA THR A 537 -2.53 19.21 -23.05
C THR A 537 -1.55 18.09 -22.78
N GLU A 538 -1.34 17.24 -23.78
CA GLU A 538 -0.21 16.32 -23.74
C GLU A 538 1.10 17.10 -23.65
N TYR A 539 2.08 16.49 -23.00
CA TYR A 539 3.42 17.04 -22.92
C TYR A 539 4.06 17.04 -24.32
N SER A 540 4.43 18.22 -24.80
CA SER A 540 5.20 18.34 -26.05
C SER A 540 6.64 17.93 -25.75
N LYS A 541 7.03 16.75 -26.23
CA LYS A 541 8.39 16.24 -26.08
C LYS A 541 9.37 17.17 -26.81
N GLU A 542 10.43 17.57 -26.13
CA GLU A 542 11.62 18.05 -26.82
C GLU A 542 12.33 16.83 -27.45
N ASN A 543 13.27 17.06 -28.37
CA ASN A 543 14.12 15.96 -28.82
C ASN A 543 14.81 15.36 -27.59
N LEU A 544 14.69 14.04 -27.37
CA LEU A 544 15.31 13.37 -26.24
C LEU A 544 16.82 13.63 -26.25
N THR A 545 17.30 14.34 -25.23
CA THR A 545 18.73 14.59 -25.02
C THR A 545 19.27 13.74 -23.87
N ASP A 546 20.59 13.58 -23.79
CA ASP A 546 21.24 12.91 -22.65
C ASP A 546 20.89 13.61 -21.31
N GLU A 547 20.60 14.91 -21.32
CA GLU A 547 20.15 15.64 -20.14
C GLU A 547 18.77 15.19 -19.66
N ASN A 548 17.83 14.86 -20.56
CA ASN A 548 16.52 14.32 -20.19
C ASN A 548 16.66 12.97 -19.50
N ILE A 549 17.49 12.09 -20.07
CA ILE A 549 17.74 10.75 -19.53
C ILE A 549 18.39 10.87 -18.14
N GLN A 550 19.37 11.75 -17.99
CA GLN A 550 20.04 11.98 -16.72
C GLN A 550 19.08 12.54 -15.65
N LYS A 551 18.16 13.45 -16.00
CA LYS A 551 17.14 13.96 -15.07
C LYS A 551 16.23 12.85 -14.54
N TRP A 552 15.78 11.94 -15.41
CA TRP A 552 14.97 10.79 -14.99
C TRP A 552 15.76 9.83 -14.11
N ARG A 553 17.03 9.58 -14.47
CA ARG A 553 17.95 8.77 -13.68
C ARG A 553 18.14 9.32 -12.26
N GLU A 554 18.34 10.62 -12.14
CA GLU A 554 18.52 11.28 -10.84
C GLU A 554 17.24 11.32 -10.00
N SER A 555 16.09 11.58 -10.63
CA SER A 555 14.78 11.62 -9.98
C SER A 555 14.38 10.26 -9.40
N ASP A 556 14.36 9.25 -10.26
CA ASP A 556 13.74 7.96 -9.92
C ASP A 556 14.77 6.93 -9.44
N LYS A 557 16.07 7.26 -9.55
CA LYS A 557 17.21 6.40 -9.19
C LYS A 557 17.21 5.09 -9.98
N PHE A 558 16.82 5.16 -11.25
CA PHE A 558 16.80 4.04 -12.19
C PHE A 558 17.61 4.37 -13.43
N ASP A 559 18.29 3.37 -13.98
CA ASP A 559 18.95 3.50 -15.28
C ASP A 559 17.93 3.25 -16.39
N TYR A 560 17.51 4.34 -17.03
CA TYR A 560 16.60 4.33 -18.16
C TYR A 560 17.34 4.46 -19.50
N ASN A 561 16.87 3.73 -20.51
CA ASN A 561 17.26 3.96 -21.90
C ASN A 561 16.33 4.99 -22.58
N ALA A 562 16.67 5.40 -23.80
CA ALA A 562 15.90 6.42 -24.52
C ALA A 562 14.44 6.02 -24.82
N GLU A 563 14.17 4.74 -25.11
CA GLU A 563 12.80 4.25 -25.35
C GLU A 563 11.96 4.30 -24.07
N GLU A 564 12.55 3.91 -22.94
CA GLU A 564 11.91 3.97 -21.63
C GLU A 564 11.59 5.41 -21.23
N VAL A 565 12.53 6.34 -21.41
CA VAL A 565 12.28 7.78 -21.15
C VAL A 565 11.19 8.32 -22.07
N ASP A 566 11.18 7.93 -23.35
CA ASP A 566 10.11 8.31 -24.28
C ASP A 566 8.74 7.86 -23.77
N ILE A 567 8.63 6.62 -23.27
CA ILE A 567 7.40 6.10 -22.68
C ILE A 567 6.97 6.97 -21.48
N LEU A 568 7.89 7.29 -20.58
CA LEU A 568 7.58 8.10 -19.39
C LEU A 568 7.18 9.53 -19.74
N GLU A 569 7.94 10.21 -20.60
CA GLU A 569 7.63 11.59 -21.01
C GLU A 569 6.31 11.69 -21.79
N SER A 570 5.95 10.69 -22.58
CA SER A 570 4.65 10.63 -23.26
C SER A 570 3.45 10.58 -22.32
N ASN A 571 3.68 10.12 -21.08
CA ASN A 571 2.64 10.01 -20.06
C ASN A 571 2.60 11.24 -19.15
N ASN A 572 3.41 12.27 -19.43
CA ASN A 572 3.30 13.56 -18.78
C ASN A 572 2.17 14.39 -19.42
N ILE A 573 1.56 15.26 -18.62
CA ILE A 573 0.56 16.22 -19.09
C ILE A 573 0.91 17.62 -18.60
N ASN A 574 0.55 18.64 -19.38
CA ASN A 574 0.65 20.02 -18.98
C ASN A 574 -0.71 20.50 -18.50
N ILE A 575 -0.76 21.06 -17.30
CA ILE A 575 -1.96 21.67 -16.71
C ILE A 575 -1.72 23.18 -16.64
N LYS A 576 -2.67 23.93 -17.22
CA LYS A 576 -2.67 25.39 -17.24
C LYS A 576 -3.96 25.91 -16.65
N VAL A 577 -3.86 26.57 -15.50
CA VAL A 577 -5.00 27.18 -14.79
C VAL A 577 -4.68 28.65 -14.58
N LEU A 578 -5.22 29.52 -15.45
CA LEU A 578 -4.86 30.94 -15.48
C LEU A 578 -6.09 31.85 -15.49
N LEU A 579 -6.02 32.92 -14.72
CA LEU A 579 -6.93 34.06 -14.80
C LEU A 579 -6.19 35.27 -15.37
N LYS A 580 -6.79 35.95 -16.34
CA LYS A 580 -6.30 37.24 -16.84
C LYS A 580 -7.12 38.37 -16.25
N PHE A 581 -6.49 39.26 -15.50
CA PHE A 581 -7.18 40.37 -14.85
C PHE A 581 -6.27 41.56 -14.55
N ASP A 582 -6.89 42.74 -14.39
CA ASP A 582 -6.24 43.96 -13.90
C ASP A 582 -7.07 44.56 -12.77
N PHE A 583 -6.50 44.65 -11.58
CA PHE A 583 -7.05 45.53 -10.55
C PHE A 583 -6.73 46.98 -10.89
N ILE A 584 -7.75 47.82 -10.84
CA ILE A 584 -7.62 49.26 -11.03
C ILE A 584 -7.95 49.91 -9.69
N ILE A 585 -6.90 50.34 -9.00
CA ILE A 585 -6.96 51.01 -7.70
C ILE A 585 -6.51 52.45 -7.92
N ASN A 586 -7.38 53.41 -7.62
CA ASN A 586 -7.08 54.83 -7.79
C ASN A 586 -6.38 55.40 -6.54
N ASP A 587 -5.57 56.45 -6.70
CA ASP A 587 -4.84 57.12 -5.59
C ASP A 587 -5.77 57.63 -4.46
N ASN A 588 -7.02 57.93 -4.80
CA ASN A 588 -8.08 58.29 -3.87
C ASN A 588 -8.73 57.08 -3.17
N LEU A 589 -7.98 55.98 -3.00
CA LEU A 589 -8.43 54.78 -2.28
C LEU A 589 -8.85 55.15 -0.85
N LYS A 590 -10.08 54.81 -0.48
CA LYS A 590 -10.55 54.94 0.89
C LYS A 590 -10.44 53.58 1.56
N ALA A 591 -9.36 53.38 2.29
CA ALA A 591 -9.14 52.17 3.08
C ALA A 591 -8.43 52.52 4.39
N LEU A 592 -8.75 51.75 5.43
CA LEU A 592 -8.04 51.72 6.70
C LEU A 592 -7.43 50.33 6.86
N ILE A 593 -6.15 50.27 7.22
CA ILE A 593 -5.42 49.04 7.48
C ILE A 593 -4.86 49.14 8.90
N LEU A 594 -5.30 48.25 9.77
CA LEU A 594 -4.85 48.20 11.16
C LEU A 594 -3.88 47.04 11.35
N ASP A 595 -2.69 47.35 11.85
CA ASP A 595 -1.71 46.35 12.31
C ASP A 595 -2.06 45.96 13.76
N CYS A 596 -2.37 44.68 13.94
CA CYS A 596 -2.86 44.09 15.17
C CYS A 596 -1.85 43.09 15.79
N SER A 597 -0.60 43.11 15.32
CA SER A 597 0.53 42.32 15.84
C SER A 597 0.93 42.65 17.27
#